data_AF-A0A1Q5GL25-F1
#
_entry.id   AF-A0A1Q5GL25-F1
#
_cell.length_a   1.000
_cell.length_b   1.000
_cell.length_c   1.000
_cell.angle_alpha   90.00
_cell.angle_beta   90.00
_cell.angle_gamma   90.00
#
_symmetry.space_group_name_H-M   'P 1'
#
loop_
_entity.id
_entity.type
_entity.pdbx_description
1 polymer ?
#
loop_
_entity_poly.entity_id
_entity_poly.type
_entity_poly.pdbx_seq_one_letter_code
_entity_poly.pdbx_strand_id
1 'polypeptide(L)'
;MAAELFWEGMREVAASAARHQDDDLYRAIVKIGRGALAQGGELVPQCGLFLQCPVCEAVAGQRCINVPGHPLCDDVLHPQRIELAEMALRGDAPLPPPLRDE
;
A
#
# COMPACT_ATOMS: atom_id res chain seq x y z
N MET A 1 17.40 6.31 4.70
CA MET A 1 17.34 7.41 3.69
C MET A 1 16.04 8.20 3.84
N ALA A 2 15.93 9.40 3.26
CA ALA A 2 14.72 10.23 3.38
C ALA A 2 13.44 9.53 2.87
N ALA A 3 13.54 8.75 1.78
CA ALA A 3 12.41 7.96 1.26
C ALA A 3 11.96 6.86 2.24
N GLU A 4 12.90 6.14 2.86
CA GLU A 4 12.57 5.11 3.86
C GLU A 4 11.83 5.70 5.06
N LEU A 5 12.28 6.85 5.58
CA LEU A 5 11.63 7.55 6.69
C LEU A 5 10.22 8.04 6.32
N PHE A 6 10.03 8.54 5.10
CA PHE A 6 8.71 8.95 4.61
C PHE A 6 7.73 7.77 4.60
N TRP A 7 8.13 6.64 4.01
CA TRP A 7 7.27 5.47 3.91
C TRP A 7 7.07 4.76 5.26
N GLU A 8 8.05 4.81 6.15
CA GLU A 8 7.92 4.37 7.53
C GLU A 8 6.84 5.17 8.27
N GLY A 9 6.91 6.50 8.24
CA GLY A 9 5.89 7.35 8.85
C GLY A 9 4.49 7.11 8.26
N MET A 10 4.39 6.92 6.94
CA MET A 10 3.13 6.57 6.29
C MET A 10 2.55 5.24 6.79
N ARG A 11 3.39 4.25 7.12
CA ARG A 11 2.95 2.96 7.71
C ARG A 11 2.48 3.13 9.14
N GLU A 12 3.16 3.96 9.94
CA GLU A 12 2.76 4.25 11.31
C GLU A 12 1.37 4.92 11.36
N VAL A 13 1.14 5.88 10.48
CA VAL A 13 -0.18 6.53 10.33
C VAL A 13 -1.22 5.51 9.89
N ALA A 14 -0.90 4.64 8.92
CA ALA A 14 -1.81 3.57 8.48
C ALA A 14 -2.15 2.56 9.58
N ALA A 15 -1.19 2.22 10.44
CA ALA A 15 -1.42 1.37 11.61
C ALA A 15 -2.32 2.05 12.64
N SER A 16 -2.19 3.37 12.79
CA SER A 16 -3.10 4.17 13.62
C SER A 16 -4.51 4.19 13.03
N ALA A 17 -4.64 4.44 11.72
CA ALA A 17 -5.91 4.41 11.00
C ALA A 17 -6.60 3.05 11.18
N ALA A 18 -5.86 1.94 11.08
CA ALA A 18 -6.37 0.58 11.32
C ALA A 18 -6.93 0.44 12.73
N ARG A 19 -6.18 0.88 13.74
CA ARG A 19 -6.54 0.76 15.16
C ARG A 19 -7.83 1.50 15.49
N HIS A 20 -8.05 2.63 14.82
CA HIS A 20 -9.19 3.50 15.05
C HIS A 20 -10.32 3.35 14.01
N GLN A 21 -10.16 2.45 13.04
CA GLN A 21 -11.10 2.27 11.91
C GLN A 21 -11.41 3.59 11.20
N ASP A 22 -10.38 4.41 10.99
CA ASP A 22 -10.50 5.76 10.44
C ASP A 22 -10.30 5.76 8.92
N ASP A 23 -11.41 5.67 8.19
CA ASP A 23 -11.42 5.63 6.73
C ASP A 23 -10.94 6.93 6.09
N ASP A 24 -11.18 8.08 6.73
CA ASP A 24 -10.74 9.37 6.21
C ASP A 24 -9.22 9.52 6.34
N LEU A 25 -8.62 8.96 7.40
CA LEU A 25 -7.18 8.89 7.54
C LEU A 25 -6.54 8.00 6.48
N TYR A 26 -7.16 6.87 6.12
CA TYR A 26 -6.71 6.05 4.98
C TYR A 26 -6.76 6.81 3.65
N ARG A 27 -7.83 7.56 3.40
CA ARG A 27 -7.94 8.41 2.20
C ARG A 27 -6.85 9.48 2.16
N ALA A 28 -6.53 10.08 3.32
CA ALA A 28 -5.46 11.06 3.42
C ALA A 28 -4.08 10.44 3.12
N ILE A 29 -3.78 9.25 3.66
CA ILE A 29 -2.57 8.49 3.35
C ILE A 29 -2.47 8.25 1.83
N VAL A 30 -3.54 7.75 1.19
CA VAL A 30 -3.55 7.54 -0.27
C VAL A 30 -3.22 8.83 -1.02
N LYS A 31 -3.85 9.94 -0.64
CA LYS A 31 -3.64 11.25 -1.26
C LYS A 31 -2.19 11.74 -1.12
N ILE A 32 -1.60 11.60 0.07
CA ILE A 32 -0.20 11.96 0.34
C ILE A 32 0.74 11.08 -0.48
N GLY A 33 0.49 9.77 -0.53
CA GLY A 33 1.25 8.83 -1.34
C GLY A 33 1.24 9.19 -2.83
N ARG A 34 0.06 9.45 -3.41
CA ARG A 34 -0.06 9.95 -4.80
C ARG A 34 0.77 11.20 -5.03
N GLY A 35 0.62 12.20 -4.16
CA GLY A 35 1.33 13.46 -4.27
C GLY A 35 2.85 13.29 -4.24
N ALA A 36 3.36 12.44 -3.36
CA ALA A 36 4.78 12.12 -3.29
C ALA A 36 5.28 11.46 -4.57
N LEU A 37 4.55 10.48 -5.11
CA LEU A 37 4.93 9.79 -6.35
C LEU A 37 4.91 10.72 -7.56
N ALA A 38 3.89 11.58 -7.68
CA ALA A 38 3.78 12.58 -8.74
C ALA A 38 4.95 13.58 -8.74
N GLN A 39 5.58 13.81 -7.58
CA GLN A 39 6.77 14.67 -7.42
C GLN A 39 8.10 13.90 -7.59
N GLY A 40 8.07 12.64 -8.02
CA GLY A 40 9.26 11.81 -8.20
C GLY A 40 9.75 11.12 -6.92
N GLY A 41 8.89 10.99 -5.90
CA GLY A 41 9.18 10.21 -4.72
C GLY A 41 9.46 8.75 -5.08
N GLU A 42 10.55 8.20 -4.54
CA GLU A 42 10.95 6.81 -4.76
C GLU A 42 10.02 5.86 -3.99
N LEU A 43 9.51 4.81 -4.65
CA LEU A 43 8.90 3.66 -3.98
C LEU A 43 10.03 2.80 -3.39
N VAL A 44 9.94 2.47 -2.10
CA VAL A 44 10.93 1.61 -1.42
C VAL A 44 10.33 0.22 -1.17
N PRO A 45 11.04 -0.90 -1.34
CA PRO A 45 10.47 -2.27 -1.30
C PRO A 45 9.53 -2.60 -0.13
N GLN A 46 9.72 -1.97 1.03
CA GLN A 46 8.84 -2.07 2.19
C GLN A 46 7.45 -1.40 1.98
N CYS A 47 7.16 -0.88 0.78
CA CYS A 47 5.96 -0.16 0.39
C CYS A 47 4.84 -1.03 -0.17
N GLY A 48 4.96 -2.36 -0.18
CA GLY A 48 3.87 -3.26 -0.62
C GLY A 48 2.53 -3.03 0.10
N LEU A 49 2.58 -2.37 1.27
CA LEU A 49 1.43 -1.85 2.00
C LEU A 49 0.67 -0.72 1.27
N PHE A 50 1.25 0.04 0.34
CA PHE A 50 0.60 1.22 -0.23
C PHE A 50 -0.18 0.97 -1.54
N LEU A 51 -0.24 -0.28 -1.99
CA LEU A 51 -1.06 -0.67 -3.14
C LEU A 51 -2.37 -1.27 -2.67
N GLN A 52 -3.46 -1.14 -3.43
CA GLN A 52 -4.67 -1.91 -3.14
C GLN A 52 -4.42 -3.39 -3.39
N CYS A 53 -4.92 -4.25 -2.50
CA CYS A 53 -4.83 -5.69 -2.71
C CYS A 53 -5.77 -6.12 -3.84
N PRO A 54 -5.30 -6.81 -4.89
CA PRO A 54 -6.16 -7.31 -5.96
C PRO A 54 -7.04 -8.49 -5.52
N VAL A 55 -6.79 -9.07 -4.35
CA VAL A 55 -7.47 -10.26 -3.85
C VAL A 55 -8.61 -9.92 -2.89
N CYS A 56 -8.38 -9.03 -1.93
CA CYS A 56 -9.36 -8.68 -0.89
C CYS A 56 -9.73 -7.19 -0.88
N GLU A 57 -9.27 -6.43 -1.86
CA GLU A 57 -9.54 -4.99 -2.03
C GLU A 57 -9.06 -4.08 -0.89
N ALA A 58 -8.34 -4.64 0.11
CA ALA A 58 -7.73 -3.89 1.19
C ALA A 58 -6.89 -2.74 0.63
N VAL A 59 -7.21 -1.50 1.04
CA VAL A 59 -6.59 -0.30 0.48
C VAL A 59 -5.18 -0.09 1.01
N ALA A 60 -4.48 0.90 0.46
CA ALA A 60 -3.15 1.32 0.91
C ALA A 60 -3.11 1.53 2.43
N GLY A 61 -2.20 0.83 3.11
CA GLY A 61 -2.01 0.88 4.55
C GLY A 61 -2.82 -0.16 5.33
N GLN A 62 -3.84 -0.79 4.73
CA GLN A 62 -4.61 -1.84 5.38
C GLN A 62 -3.89 -3.19 5.30
N ARG A 63 -4.00 -3.99 6.36
CA ARG A 63 -3.65 -5.42 6.29
C ARG A 63 -4.67 -6.14 5.41
N CYS A 64 -4.23 -7.21 4.74
CA CYS A 64 -5.17 -8.05 4.01
C CYS A 64 -6.07 -8.83 4.99
N ILE A 65 -7.22 -9.28 4.49
CA ILE A 65 -8.13 -10.17 5.22
C ILE A 65 -8.16 -11.54 4.55
N ASN A 66 -8.50 -12.59 5.31
CA ASN A 66 -8.73 -13.92 4.75
C ASN A 66 -9.94 -13.88 3.82
N VAL A 67 -9.76 -14.36 2.58
CA VAL A 67 -10.87 -14.58 1.64
C VAL A 67 -10.82 -16.02 1.12
N PRO A 68 -11.97 -16.62 0.75
CA PRO A 68 -12.00 -17.98 0.21
C PRO A 68 -11.03 -18.16 -0.98
N GLY A 69 -10.23 -19.23 -0.96
CA GLY A 69 -9.23 -19.51 -1.99
C GLY A 69 -7.90 -18.78 -1.82
N HIS A 70 -7.82 -17.76 -0.95
CA HIS A 70 -6.60 -17.01 -0.64
C HIS A 70 -6.44 -16.78 0.86
N PRO A 71 -6.18 -17.85 1.65
CA PRO A 71 -5.87 -17.71 3.06
C PRO A 71 -4.52 -17.00 3.24
N LEU A 72 -4.43 -16.15 4.26
CA LEU A 72 -3.20 -15.46 4.65
C LEU A 72 -2.28 -16.34 5.49
N CYS A 73 -2.82 -17.36 6.16
CA CYS A 73 -2.09 -18.21 7.11
C CYS A 73 -1.36 -17.35 8.16
N ASP A 74 -0.04 -17.18 8.02
CA ASP A 74 0.83 -16.41 8.93
C ASP A 74 1.22 -15.03 8.36
N ASP A 75 0.84 -14.73 7.12
CA ASP A 75 1.19 -13.48 6.45
C ASP A 75 0.20 -12.35 6.76
N VAL A 76 0.70 -11.12 6.70
CA VAL A 76 -0.14 -9.90 6.75
C VAL A 76 -0.55 -9.41 5.35
N LEU A 77 0.26 -9.81 4.35
CA LEU A 77 0.23 -9.58 2.90
C LEU A 77 -0.45 -10.72 2.13
N HIS A 78 -1.39 -10.49 1.21
CA HIS A 78 -1.58 -11.46 0.11
C HIS A 78 -0.34 -11.42 -0.80
N PRO A 79 0.24 -12.56 -1.21
CA PRO A 79 1.43 -12.59 -2.08
C PRO A 79 1.28 -11.77 -3.36
N GLN A 80 0.08 -11.78 -3.95
CA GLN A 80 -0.25 -11.02 -5.16
C GLN A 80 -0.07 -9.51 -4.97
N ARG A 81 -0.32 -9.00 -3.75
CA ARG A 81 -0.11 -7.59 -3.43
C ARG A 81 1.39 -7.24 -3.35
N ILE A 82 2.20 -8.17 -2.86
CA ILE A 82 3.66 -8.02 -2.79
C ILE A 82 4.26 -8.07 -4.19
N GLU A 83 3.90 -9.08 -4.99
CA GLU A 83 4.34 -9.23 -6.38
C GLU A 83 4.03 -7.99 -7.20
N LEU A 84 2.82 -7.44 -7.04
CA LEU A 84 2.41 -6.25 -7.78
C LEU A 84 3.20 -5.00 -7.36
N ALA A 85 3.64 -4.91 -6.10
CA ALA A 85 4.55 -3.87 -5.65
C ALA A 85 5.95 -4.03 -6.27
N GLU A 86 6.47 -5.25 -6.34
CA GLU A 86 7.74 -5.53 -7.01
C GLU A 86 7.70 -5.19 -8.50
N MET A 87 6.62 -5.55 -9.19
CA MET A 87 6.44 -5.21 -10.61
C MET A 87 6.37 -3.70 -10.82
N ALA A 88 5.67 -2.96 -9.96
CA ALA A 88 5.61 -1.50 -10.02
C ALA A 88 6.99 -0.86 -9.76
N LEU A 89 7.75 -1.39 -8.79
CA LEU A 89 9.10 -0.94 -8.49
C LEU A 89 10.08 -1.15 -9.64
N ARG A 90 9.94 -2.26 -10.38
CA ARG A 90 10.73 -2.55 -11.58
C ARG A 90 10.30 -1.74 -12.81
N GLY A 91 9.13 -1.10 -12.77
CA GLY A 91 8.52 -0.43 -13.92
C GLY A 91 7.85 -1.39 -14.91
N ASP A 92 7.70 -2.67 -14.55
CA ASP A 92 7.10 -3.73 -15.37
C ASP A 92 5.56 -3.63 -15.43
N ALA A 93 4.96 -2.93 -14.46
CA ALA A 93 3.54 -2.68 -14.41
C ALA A 93 3.27 -1.22 -13.98
N PRO A 94 2.19 -0.61 -14.48
CA PRO A 94 1.75 0.68 -13.95
C PRO A 94 1.30 0.54 -12.50
N LEU A 95 1.41 1.64 -11.74
CA LEU A 95 0.88 1.69 -10.38
C LEU A 95 -0.61 1.32 -10.40
N PRO A 96 -1.07 0.40 -9.54
CA PRO A 96 -2.48 0.09 -9.43
C PRO A 96 -3.22 1.25 -8.75
N PRO A 97 -4.55 1.30 -8.89
CA PRO A 97 -5.38 2.08 -8.00
C PRO A 97 -5.08 1.75 -6.52
N PRO A 98 -5.19 2.71 -5.60
CA PRO A 98 -5.51 4.10 -5.84
C PRO A 98 -4.23 4.95 -5.93
N LEU A 99 -3.11 4.51 -6.51
CA LEU A 99 -1.90 5.35 -6.64
C LEU A 99 -1.70 5.93 -8.04
N ARG A 100 -2.48 5.46 -9.01
CA ARG A 100 -2.58 6.03 -10.35
C ARG A 100 -3.84 6.89 -10.42
N ASP A 101 -3.72 8.09 -10.99
CA ASP A 101 -4.88 8.84 -11.44
C ASP A 101 -5.45 8.13 -12.67
N GLU A 102 -6.78 7.97 -12.70
CA GLU A 102 -7.49 7.59 -13.94
C GLU A 102 -7.31 8.65 -15.02
#